data_AF-A0A661WZ45-F1
#
_entry.id   AF-A0A661WZ45-F1
#
_cell.length_a   1.000
_cell.length_b   1.000
_cell.length_c   1.000
_cell.angle_alpha   90.00
_cell.angle_beta   90.00
_cell.angle_gamma   90.00
#
_symmetry.space_group_name_H-M   'P 1'
#
loop_
_entity.id
_entity.type
_entity.pdbx_description
1 polymer ?
#
loop_
_entity_poly.entity_id
_entity_poly.type
_entity_poly.pdbx_seq_one_letter_code
_entity_poly.pdbx_strand_id
1 'polypeptide(L)'
;RNTTNNRMELMAIIKGLEALKEPCEVMVYSDSRYIVDAINKGWVQRWAANNWMRNKKESAKNIDLWERLLKQLARHKVRFTWVKGHAGHEENERCDQLAVKAATNPTQTDRPS
;
A
#
# COMPACT_ATOMS: atom_id res chain seq x y z
N ARG A 1 -10.40 -12.64 -15.36
CA ARG A 1 -11.23 -11.52 -14.83
C ARG A 1 -10.46 -10.93 -13.63
N ASN A 2 -10.52 -9.61 -13.36
CA ASN A 2 -9.94 -8.92 -12.17
C ASN A 2 -8.64 -8.10 -12.34
N THR A 3 -8.23 -7.69 -13.56
CA THR A 3 -7.16 -6.68 -13.69
C THR A 3 -7.65 -5.27 -13.31
N THR A 4 -8.93 -4.96 -13.54
CA THR A 4 -9.51 -3.64 -13.27
C THR A 4 -9.66 -3.37 -11.76
N ASN A 5 -10.16 -4.34 -10.99
CA ASN A 5 -10.32 -4.18 -9.53
C ASN A 5 -8.99 -3.96 -8.83
N ASN A 6 -7.99 -4.80 -9.10
CA ASN A 6 -6.66 -4.65 -8.52
C ASN A 6 -5.99 -3.32 -8.93
N ARG A 7 -6.25 -2.83 -10.15
CA ARG A 7 -5.72 -1.54 -10.62
C ARG A 7 -6.38 -0.37 -9.89
N MET A 8 -7.69 -0.42 -9.69
CA MET A 8 -8.44 0.57 -8.92
C MET A 8 -8.02 0.59 -7.45
N GLU A 9 -7.89 -0.59 -6.82
CA GLU A 9 -7.41 -0.73 -5.44
C GLU A 9 -6.00 -0.14 -5.27
N LEU A 10 -5.06 -0.53 -6.15
CA LEU A 10 -3.70 0.04 -6.12
C LEU A 10 -3.73 1.55 -6.28
N MET A 11 -4.55 2.09 -7.19
CA MET A 11 -4.65 3.52 -7.40
C MET A 11 -5.22 4.24 -6.17
N ALA A 12 -6.22 3.66 -5.50
CA ALA A 12 -6.79 4.20 -4.26
C ALA A 12 -5.73 4.23 -3.14
N ILE A 13 -4.97 3.15 -2.96
CA ILE A 13 -3.89 3.06 -1.97
C ILE A 13 -2.83 4.13 -2.25
N ILE A 14 -2.38 4.24 -3.51
CA ILE A 14 -1.38 5.23 -3.92
C ILE A 14 -1.90 6.64 -3.64
N LYS A 15 -3.15 6.94 -3.98
CA LYS A 15 -3.74 8.27 -3.73
C LYS A 15 -3.87 8.60 -2.25
N GLY A 16 -4.25 7.61 -1.44
CA GLY A 16 -4.28 7.76 0.03
C GLY A 16 -2.90 8.08 0.60
N LEU A 17 -1.85 7.40 0.13
CA LEU A 17 -0.47 7.67 0.54
C LEU A 17 0.06 9.01 -0.01
N GLU A 18 -0.26 9.36 -1.26
CA GLU A 18 0.11 10.65 -1.87
C GLU A 18 -0.49 11.84 -1.11
N ALA A 19 -1.68 11.67 -0.51
CA ALA A 19 -2.32 12.71 0.28
C ALA A 19 -1.59 13.00 1.62
N LEU A 20 -0.75 12.07 2.10
CA LEU A 20 0.03 12.26 3.31
C LEU A 20 1.20 13.21 3.04
N LYS A 21 1.28 14.30 3.82
CA LYS A 21 2.29 15.35 3.66
C LYS A 21 3.60 15.05 4.39
N GLU A 22 3.59 14.13 5.33
CA GLU A 22 4.75 13.76 6.14
C GLU A 22 4.93 12.23 6.20
N PRO A 23 6.15 11.73 6.47
CA PRO A 23 6.38 10.31 6.72
C PRO A 23 5.49 9.79 7.86
N CYS A 24 4.67 8.79 7.58
CA CYS A 24 3.72 8.21 8.54
C CYS A 24 3.82 6.69 8.54
N GLU A 25 3.37 6.06 9.64
CA GLU A 25 3.06 4.63 9.64
C GLU A 25 1.61 4.43 9.19
N VAL A 26 1.42 3.62 8.15
CA VAL A 26 0.12 3.42 7.50
C VAL A 26 -0.19 1.93 7.44
N MET A 27 -1.39 1.54 7.85
CA MET A 27 -1.87 0.17 7.72
C MET A 27 -2.90 0.09 6.59
N VAL A 28 -2.59 -0.71 5.57
CA VAL A 28 -3.46 -0.92 4.40
C VAL A 28 -4.10 -2.29 4.52
N TYR A 29 -5.42 -2.31 4.53
CA TYR A 29 -6.21 -3.53 4.48
C TYR A 29 -6.66 -3.77 3.05
N SER A 30 -6.40 -4.98 2.54
CA SER A 30 -6.82 -5.37 1.20
C SER A 30 -7.26 -6.83 1.21
N ASP A 31 -8.37 -7.11 0.54
CA ASP A 31 -8.87 -8.46 0.28
C ASP A 31 -8.12 -9.15 -0.87
N SER A 32 -7.42 -8.36 -1.69
CA SER A 32 -6.52 -8.83 -2.72
C SER A 32 -5.24 -9.44 -2.13
N ARG A 33 -5.27 -10.77 -1.93
CA ARG A 33 -4.08 -11.55 -1.55
C ARG A 33 -2.89 -11.32 -2.48
N TYR A 34 -3.14 -11.07 -3.76
CA TYR A 34 -2.10 -10.73 -4.72
C TYR A 34 -1.32 -9.45 -4.34
N ILE A 35 -2.03 -8.38 -3.96
CA ILE A 35 -1.41 -7.10 -3.60
C ILE A 35 -0.63 -7.25 -2.30
N VAL A 36 -1.26 -7.86 -1.29
CA VAL A 36 -0.67 -8.05 0.04
C VAL A 36 0.58 -8.93 -0.04
N ASP A 37 0.49 -10.09 -0.72
CA ASP A 37 1.64 -10.98 -0.88
C ASP A 37 2.75 -10.32 -1.70
N ALA A 38 2.43 -9.55 -2.75
CA ALA A 38 3.45 -8.90 -3.57
C ALA A 38 4.30 -7.92 -2.76
N ILE A 39 3.69 -7.19 -1.81
CA ILE A 39 4.41 -6.29 -0.90
C ILE A 39 5.11 -7.08 0.22
N ASN A 40 4.37 -7.90 0.98
CA ASN A 40 4.91 -8.59 2.15
C ASN A 40 6.03 -9.58 1.80
N LYS A 41 5.96 -10.24 0.63
CA LYS A 41 7.02 -11.13 0.14
C LYS A 41 8.14 -10.40 -0.60
N GLY A 42 8.07 -9.08 -0.72
CA GLY A 42 9.06 -8.26 -1.42
C GLY A 42 9.14 -8.53 -2.92
N TRP A 43 8.06 -9.04 -3.55
CA TRP A 43 8.05 -9.32 -4.99
C TRP A 43 8.21 -8.04 -5.81
N VAL A 44 7.55 -6.97 -5.38
CA VAL A 44 7.60 -5.68 -6.08
C VAL A 44 9.02 -5.12 -6.16
N GLN A 45 9.79 -5.26 -5.07
CA GLN A 45 11.21 -4.86 -5.05
C GLN A 45 12.05 -5.73 -5.99
N ARG A 46 11.83 -7.05 -5.99
CA ARG A 46 12.51 -7.97 -6.92
C ARG A 46 12.16 -7.69 -8.38
N TRP A 47 10.90 -7.38 -8.67
CA TRP A 47 10.47 -7.00 -10.01
C TRP A 47 11.14 -5.70 -10.42
N ALA A 48 11.15 -4.67 -9.58
CA ALA A 48 11.82 -3.41 -9.88
C ALA A 48 13.32 -3.61 -10.19
N ALA A 49 14.01 -4.47 -9.44
CA ALA A 49 15.41 -4.82 -9.70
C ALA A 49 15.61 -5.64 -10.99
N ASN A 50 14.57 -6.33 -11.47
CA ASN A 50 14.61 -7.22 -12.62
C ASN A 50 13.83 -6.67 -13.82
N ASN A 51 13.90 -5.36 -14.07
CA ASN A 51 13.19 -4.68 -15.18
C ASN A 51 11.67 -5.00 -15.24
N TRP A 52 11.05 -5.11 -14.08
CA TRP A 52 9.65 -5.46 -13.89
C TRP A 52 9.24 -6.82 -14.45
N MET A 53 10.18 -7.76 -14.57
CA MET A 53 9.91 -9.12 -15.03
C MET A 53 9.49 -10.01 -13.86
N ARG A 54 8.28 -10.57 -13.95
CA ARG A 54 7.78 -11.55 -12.97
C ARG A 54 8.43 -12.91 -13.17
N ASN A 55 8.67 -13.28 -14.43
CA ASN A 55 9.41 -14.47 -14.84
C ASN A 55 10.10 -14.19 -16.19
N LYS A 56 10.80 -15.18 -16.76
CA LYS A 56 11.54 -15.01 -18.03
C LYS A 56 10.67 -14.67 -19.25
N LYS A 57 9.34 -14.83 -19.17
CA LYS A 57 8.41 -14.67 -20.29
C LYS A 57 7.31 -13.62 -20.05
N GLU A 58 7.12 -13.18 -18.81
CA GLU A 58 6.01 -12.34 -18.40
C GLU A 58 6.49 -11.21 -17.50
N SER A 59 6.12 -9.99 -17.89
CA SER A 59 6.24 -8.80 -17.07
C SER A 59 5.21 -8.80 -15.94
N ALA A 60 5.54 -8.12 -14.84
CA ALA A 60 4.58 -7.84 -13.79
C ALA A 60 3.40 -7.03 -14.36
N LYS A 61 2.22 -7.21 -13.77
CA LYS A 61 1.03 -6.41 -14.14
C LYS A 61 1.00 -5.12 -13.33
N ASN A 62 0.46 -4.04 -13.91
CA ASN A 62 0.32 -2.73 -13.26
C ASN A 62 1.67 -2.10 -12.82
N ILE A 63 2.71 -2.26 -13.65
CA ILE A 63 4.07 -1.75 -13.40
C ILE A 63 4.07 -0.27 -13.03
N ASP A 64 3.30 0.51 -13.77
CA ASP A 64 3.13 1.95 -13.58
C ASP A 64 2.64 2.31 -12.16
N LEU A 65 1.72 1.51 -11.62
CA LEU A 65 1.21 1.71 -10.26
C LEU A 65 2.19 1.20 -9.21
N TRP A 66 2.85 0.07 -9.45
CA TRP A 66 3.84 -0.45 -8.53
C TRP A 66 5.04 0.47 -8.35
N GLU A 67 5.51 1.09 -9.43
CA GLU A 67 6.59 2.07 -9.36
C GLU A 67 6.21 3.29 -8.52
N ARG A 68 4.98 3.81 -8.71
CA ARG A 68 4.46 4.91 -7.90
C ARG A 68 4.29 4.50 -6.44
N LEU A 69 3.78 3.30 -6.18
CA LEU A 69 3.62 2.78 -4.82
C LEU A 69 4.98 2.65 -4.14
N LEU A 70 6.01 2.10 -4.80
CA LEU A 70 7.36 1.99 -4.24
C LEU A 70 7.92 3.34 -3.77
N LYS A 71 7.69 4.42 -4.52
CA LYS A 71 8.09 5.77 -4.12
C LYS A 71 7.41 6.19 -2.80
N GLN A 72 6.14 5.84 -2.62
CA GLN A 72 5.43 6.10 -1.37
C GLN A 72 5.89 5.17 -0.23
N LEU A 73 6.18 3.90 -0.51
CA LEU A 73 6.71 2.95 0.48
C LEU A 73 8.11 3.31 0.97
N ALA A 74 8.90 4.01 0.16
CA ALA A 74 10.19 4.56 0.59
C ALA A 74 10.02 5.74 1.55
N ARG A 75 8.90 6.47 1.44
CA ARG A 75 8.60 7.67 2.25
C ARG A 75 7.82 7.35 3.52
N HIS A 76 6.90 6.39 3.48
CA HIS A 76 6.00 6.03 4.58
C HIS A 76 6.25 4.58 5.01
N LYS A 77 6.08 4.29 6.31
CA LYS A 77 6.15 2.91 6.83
C LYS A 77 4.80 2.24 6.62
N VAL A 78 4.61 1.61 5.47
CA VAL A 78 3.31 0.99 5.13
C VAL A 78 3.33 -0.51 5.44
N ARG A 79 2.31 -0.99 6.15
CA ARG A 79 2.06 -2.41 6.42
C ARG A 79 0.80 -2.87 5.70
N PHE A 80 0.88 -4.01 5.02
CA PHE A 80 -0.26 -4.58 4.30
C PHE A 80 -0.81 -5.79 5.06
N THR A 81 -2.11 -5.72 5.35
CA THR A 81 -2.85 -6.79 6.03
C THR A 81 -3.87 -7.38 5.06
N TRP A 82 -3.79 -8.71 4.88
CA TRP A 82 -4.78 -9.43 4.08
C TRP A 82 -6.02 -9.68 4.94
N VAL A 83 -7.17 -9.22 4.43
CA VAL A 83 -8.48 -9.50 5.02
C VAL A 83 -9.26 -10.44 4.10
N LYS A 84 -10.10 -11.30 4.66
CA LYS A 84 -10.85 -12.26 3.86
C LYS A 84 -12.03 -11.54 3.21
N GLY A 85 -11.91 -11.21 1.93
CA GLY A 85 -13.02 -10.65 1.14
C GLY A 85 -14.14 -11.67 1.02
N HIS A 86 -15.21 -11.43 1.79
CA HIS A 86 -16.56 -12.03 1.80
C HIS A 86 -17.02 -12.33 3.24
N ALA A 87 -17.26 -11.25 4.01
CA ALA A 87 -18.24 -11.16 5.08
C ALA A 87 -18.41 -9.67 5.44
N GLY A 88 -19.46 -9.01 4.93
CA GLY A 88 -19.86 -7.67 5.35
C GLY A 88 -19.30 -6.51 4.52
N HIS A 89 -20.09 -6.07 3.55
CA HIS A 89 -19.98 -4.80 2.81
C HIS A 89 -20.18 -3.57 3.72
N GLU A 90 -19.44 -3.44 4.83
CA GLU A 90 -19.54 -2.29 5.73
C GLU A 90 -18.20 -1.59 5.96
N GLU A 91 -17.07 -2.31 5.90
CA GLU A 91 -15.75 -1.69 6.12
C GLU A 91 -15.19 -1.01 4.86
N ASN A 92 -15.57 -1.46 3.66
CA ASN A 92 -15.18 -0.79 2.41
C ASN A 92 -15.83 0.59 2.26
N GLU A 93 -17.02 0.78 2.83
CA GLU A 93 -17.72 2.07 2.86
C GLU A 93 -17.16 3.00 3.96
N ARG A 94 -16.38 2.44 4.89
CA ARG A 94 -15.76 3.16 6.03
C ARG A 94 -14.34 3.66 5.75
N CYS A 95 -13.75 3.27 4.60
CA CYS A 95 -12.47 3.80 4.14
C CYS A 95 -12.51 5.30 3.80
N ASP A 96 -13.70 5.92 3.78
CA ASP A 96 -13.85 7.38 3.71
C ASP A 96 -13.66 8.08 5.09
N GLN A 97 -13.65 7.32 6.20
CA GLN A 97 -13.59 7.89 7.57
C GLN A 97 -12.33 7.55 8.37
N LEU A 98 -11.49 6.60 7.95
CA LEU A 98 -10.27 6.19 8.68
C LEU A 98 -8.97 6.78 8.12
N ALA A 99 -9.04 7.94 7.47
CA ALA A 99 -7.89 8.83 7.25
C ALA A 99 -7.51 9.65 8.50
N VAL A 100 -7.90 9.20 9.71
CA VAL A 100 -7.68 9.89 10.98
C VAL A 100 -7.16 8.91 12.03
N LYS A 101 -5.87 8.55 11.94
CA LYS A 101 -5.05 8.06 13.08
C LYS A 101 -3.58 7.84 12.66
N ALA A 102 -2.93 8.90 12.19
CA ALA A 102 -1.47 8.95 12.14
C ALA A 102 -0.92 10.33 12.59
N ALA A 103 -1.74 11.12 13.29
CA ALA A 103 -1.37 12.43 13.85
C ALA A 103 -1.27 12.37 15.39
N THR A 104 -0.54 11.38 15.91
CA THR A 104 -0.18 11.36 17.33
C THR A 104 1.15 10.66 17.54
N ASN A 105 2.19 11.20 16.90
CA ASN A 105 3.51 11.18 17.54
C ASN A 105 3.68 12.57 18.16
N PRO A 106 3.34 12.78 19.45
CA PRO A 106 3.80 13.96 20.14
C PRO A 106 5.32 13.91 20.15
N THR A 107 5.92 14.84 19.43
CA THR A 107 7.28 15.32 19.62
C THR A 107 7.56 15.39 21.12
N GLN A 108 8.49 14.59 21.63
CA GLN A 108 9.09 14.87 22.93
C GLN A 108 10.53 15.30 22.68
N THR A 109 10.63 16.58 22.31
CA THR A 109 11.77 17.44 22.54
C THR A 109 11.98 17.63 24.05
N ASP A 110 13.24 17.89 24.39
CA ASP A 110 13.73 18.54 25.62
C ASP A 110 13.69 17.76 26.94
N ARG A 111 14.86 17.23 27.30
CA ARG A 111 15.30 17.18 28.70
C ARG A 111 16.36 18.26 28.92
N PRO A 112 16.08 19.32 29.68
CA PRO A 112 17.12 20.09 30.35
C PRO A 112 17.26 19.59 31.79
N SER A 113 18.48 19.20 32.17
CA SER A 113 19.14 19.39 33.48
C SER A 113 20.42 18.55 33.51
#